data_AF-A0ABD1QHZ2-F1
#
_entry.id   AF-A0ABD1QHZ2-F1
#
_cell.length_a   1.000
_cell.length_b   1.000
_cell.length_c   1.000
_cell.angle_alpha   90.00
_cell.angle_beta   90.00
_cell.angle_gamma   90.00
#
_symmetry.space_group_name_H-M   'P 1'
#
loop_
_entity.id
_entity.type
_entity.pdbx_description
1 polymer ?
#
loop_
_entity_poly.entity_id
_entity_poly.type
_entity_poly.pdbx_seq_one_letter_code
_entity_poly.pdbx_strand_id
1 'polypeptide(L)'
;MFGFSVRTGQNGTGSPRSVGSPGSVGSPASMGTPRSISSPKRDVGEIDTRAPFQSVKAAVSLFGDVGTSPTAKPVLKKTKTPEERVLEKETQHHLTLKELEYYREQLRNAEIAKAQALRELKRANRTLQELTNKLENLSESKQATFEATEAAIKRAKELEEQKSIRAQLGDDAWRLDVDSERELYKASAGELISTKQELTNLRQDFDAALEAKLAAFQEQEEAQHTTKVNQERLSQLSKEVTSLRETLGQVKLASLQAQEEHSKLIAEKEARLLSHKMAKEEVDKKIMGLKAEYDPELGENLEEKLEETTEAIKVLQEQLNDVRASDLTSLRTIASELDDAKRALQEIIAEDNSLRSSVESLKLELENVKGERSESEKKAVKAELAAENMQADLAKSKTELEAAISGETKSDDTHLVLEQLLTEAENARLEAEETKKKAEVLKQEAEEARVATKEAEEKLQIALKEAKDAKAAERLADDQIHNSPKPDSKDSGSGRRIKLSLEEFESLKNKIEKIGHEADVKVATTMAQVETINASEKELLKKVETTLKENEDLQSEIEDSLKRAEMAEAAKKVVEVELHKWRQKEQNEVGES
;
A
#
# COMPACT_ATOMS: atom_id res chain seq x y z
N MET A 1 16.51 42.09 21.72
CA MET A 1 15.83 43.40 21.71
C MET A 1 16.33 44.18 20.53
N PHE A 2 15.47 44.45 19.54
CA PHE A 2 15.41 45.65 18.69
C PHE A 2 14.32 45.35 17.66
N GLY A 3 13.13 45.89 17.93
CA GLY A 3 11.97 45.77 17.06
C GLY A 3 11.83 46.99 16.17
N PHE A 4 11.21 46.81 15.01
CA PHE A 4 10.57 47.90 14.29
C PHE A 4 9.18 47.44 13.84
N SER A 5 8.19 48.19 14.28
CA SER A 5 6.82 48.24 13.77
C SER A 5 6.53 49.68 13.37
N VAL A 6 5.53 49.85 12.48
CA VAL A 6 4.58 50.97 12.27
C VAL A 6 4.42 51.24 10.75
N ARG A 7 3.29 50.81 10.14
CA ARG A 7 2.07 51.59 9.69
C ARG A 7 2.33 52.48 8.45
N THR A 8 1.43 52.81 7.51
CA THR A 8 -0.04 52.70 7.30
C THR A 8 -0.38 53.23 5.89
N GLY A 9 -1.58 52.90 5.36
CA GLY A 9 -2.30 53.64 4.30
C GLY A 9 -2.97 52.68 3.29
N GLN A 10 -4.23 52.26 3.38
CA GLN A 10 -5.53 52.98 3.27
C GLN A 10 -5.70 53.81 1.98
N ASN A 11 -6.54 53.32 1.07
CA ASN A 11 -7.61 54.07 0.40
C ASN A 11 -8.60 53.11 -0.29
N GLY A 12 -9.89 53.36 -0.08
CA GLY A 12 -11.01 52.67 -0.72
C GLY A 12 -11.95 53.64 -1.42
N THR A 13 -13.17 53.16 -1.70
CA THR A 13 -14.33 53.79 -2.38
C THR A 13 -14.34 53.58 -3.92
N GLY A 14 -15.42 53.16 -4.57
CA GLY A 14 -16.81 52.88 -4.16
C GLY A 14 -17.61 52.22 -5.30
N SER A 15 -18.75 51.63 -4.93
CA SER A 15 -19.82 51.09 -5.83
C SER A 15 -20.78 52.23 -6.25
N PRO A 16 -21.60 52.09 -7.32
CA PRO A 16 -22.95 51.52 -7.11
C PRO A 16 -23.61 50.73 -8.29
N ARG A 17 -24.39 49.70 -7.89
CA ARG A 17 -25.72 49.18 -8.31
C ARG A 17 -26.40 49.50 -9.69
N SER A 18 -27.00 48.41 -10.23
CA SER A 18 -28.36 48.23 -10.83
C SER A 18 -28.68 48.99 -12.15
N VAL A 19 -29.35 48.47 -13.20
CA VAL A 19 -30.74 47.99 -13.32
C VAL A 19 -30.97 47.26 -14.68
N GLY A 20 -31.86 46.25 -14.73
CA GLY A 20 -32.94 46.16 -15.73
C GLY A 20 -32.79 45.34 -17.03
N SER A 21 -33.58 44.26 -17.16
CA SER A 21 -34.05 43.67 -18.44
C SER A 21 -35.10 44.57 -19.12
N PRO A 22 -35.34 44.46 -20.44
CA PRO A 22 -36.38 43.57 -21.03
C PRO A 22 -35.92 42.95 -22.38
N GLY A 23 -36.58 42.09 -23.15
CA GLY A 23 -37.90 41.48 -23.19
C GLY A 23 -38.17 40.96 -24.63
N SER A 24 -38.73 39.75 -24.74
CA SER A 24 -39.64 39.15 -25.75
C SER A 24 -39.64 39.51 -27.25
N VAL A 25 -39.94 38.48 -28.07
CA VAL A 25 -40.66 38.39 -29.39
C VAL A 25 -39.80 37.63 -30.42
N GLY A 26 -40.23 36.62 -31.18
CA GLY A 26 -41.51 35.93 -31.38
C GLY A 26 -41.33 34.82 -32.44
N SER A 27 -42.19 33.79 -32.42
CA SER A 27 -42.29 32.75 -33.46
C SER A 27 -43.07 33.25 -34.70
N PRO A 28 -43.06 32.51 -35.83
CA PRO A 28 -44.24 31.68 -36.13
C PRO A 28 -44.02 30.33 -36.86
N ALA A 29 -44.81 29.36 -36.41
CA ALA A 29 -45.60 28.25 -37.01
C ALA A 29 -45.35 27.58 -38.40
N SER A 30 -45.76 26.28 -38.41
CA SER A 30 -46.51 25.51 -39.46
C SER A 30 -45.66 24.55 -40.33
N MET A 31 -45.97 23.28 -40.65
CA MET A 31 -47.11 22.34 -40.50
C MET A 31 -46.65 20.92 -40.88
N GLY A 32 -47.32 19.86 -40.37
CA GLY A 32 -47.42 18.55 -41.06
C GLY A 32 -47.05 17.29 -40.28
N THR A 33 -48.05 16.53 -39.83
CA THR A 33 -47.99 15.08 -39.50
C THR A 33 -48.94 14.32 -40.45
N PRO A 34 -48.81 12.98 -40.63
CA PRO A 34 -49.62 12.05 -39.81
C PRO A 34 -49.05 10.61 -39.53
N ARG A 35 -49.59 10.01 -38.44
CA ARG A 35 -49.79 8.57 -38.07
C ARG A 35 -48.55 7.74 -37.66
N SER A 36 -48.35 7.25 -36.42
CA SER A 36 -49.15 6.44 -35.44
C SER A 36 -49.21 4.94 -35.74
N ILE A 37 -48.39 4.15 -35.04
CA ILE A 37 -48.63 2.73 -34.65
C ILE A 37 -47.99 2.43 -33.26
N SER A 38 -48.88 2.23 -32.28
CA SER A 38 -48.85 1.40 -31.04
C SER A 38 -47.65 1.35 -30.07
N SER A 39 -47.94 1.69 -28.80
CA SER A 39 -47.27 1.19 -27.59
C SER A 39 -47.73 -0.23 -27.21
N PRO A 40 -47.03 -0.90 -26.27
CA PRO A 40 -47.64 -1.01 -24.94
C PRO A 40 -46.70 -0.74 -23.74
N LYS A 41 -47.37 -0.16 -22.74
CA LYS A 41 -47.10 0.15 -21.32
C LYS A 41 -45.87 -0.44 -20.61
N ARG A 42 -45.20 0.45 -19.88
CA ARG A 42 -44.34 0.20 -18.71
C ARG A 42 -45.11 -0.52 -17.61
N ASP A 43 -44.52 -1.60 -17.12
CA ASP A 43 -44.88 -2.25 -15.86
C ASP A 43 -44.27 -1.42 -14.72
N VAL A 44 -45.11 -0.76 -13.92
CA VAL A 44 -44.70 -0.08 -12.69
C VAL A 44 -45.08 -1.03 -11.57
N GLY A 45 -44.09 -1.63 -10.92
CA GLY A 45 -44.29 -2.57 -9.82
C GLY A 45 -45.16 -1.96 -8.73
N GLU A 46 -46.32 -2.58 -8.48
CA GLU A 46 -47.18 -2.31 -7.33
C GLU A 46 -46.40 -2.65 -6.05
N ILE A 47 -46.17 -1.66 -5.19
CA ILE A 47 -45.65 -1.90 -3.84
C ILE A 47 -46.83 -2.33 -2.98
N ASP A 48 -46.79 -3.59 -2.53
CA ASP A 48 -47.69 -4.13 -1.53
C ASP A 48 -47.51 -3.36 -0.21
N THR A 49 -48.55 -2.64 0.22
CA THR A 49 -48.60 -1.82 1.44
C THR A 49 -49.52 -2.42 2.50
N ARG A 50 -49.84 -3.72 2.44
CA ARG A 50 -50.76 -4.35 3.40
C ARG A 50 -50.05 -5.10 4.55
N ALA A 51 -49.53 -4.34 5.52
CA ALA A 51 -49.41 -4.67 6.96
C ALA A 51 -48.90 -3.44 7.76
N PRO A 52 -49.21 -3.28 9.07
CA PRO A 52 -49.74 -2.02 9.59
C PRO A 52 -48.63 -1.00 9.90
N PHE A 53 -48.60 0.10 9.16
CA PHE A 53 -47.80 1.26 9.53
C PHE A 53 -48.37 1.87 10.81
N GLN A 54 -47.62 1.74 11.91
CA GLN A 54 -47.85 2.55 13.10
C GLN A 54 -47.67 4.01 12.71
N SER A 55 -48.77 4.77 12.78
CA SER A 55 -48.93 6.23 12.69
C SER A 55 -47.71 7.08 12.27
N VAL A 56 -47.92 7.99 11.32
CA VAL A 56 -47.00 9.07 10.90
C VAL A 56 -46.38 9.84 12.09
N LYS A 57 -47.03 9.83 13.26
CA LYS A 57 -46.49 10.36 14.53
C LYS A 57 -45.20 9.67 15.00
N ALA A 58 -45.01 8.38 14.70
CA ALA A 58 -43.78 7.63 15.02
C ALA A 58 -42.61 8.02 14.11
N ALA A 59 -42.88 8.35 12.84
CA ALA A 59 -41.85 8.78 11.89
C ALA A 59 -41.29 10.17 12.21
N VAL A 60 -42.11 11.07 12.76
CA VAL A 60 -41.68 12.41 13.20
C VAL A 60 -40.74 12.33 14.41
N SER A 61 -40.85 11.29 15.25
CA SER A 61 -39.92 11.07 16.37
C SER A 61 -38.52 10.61 15.92
N LEU A 62 -38.38 10.14 14.67
CA LEU A 62 -37.11 9.62 14.13
C LEU A 62 -36.17 10.72 13.61
N PHE A 63 -36.71 11.91 13.31
CA PHE A 63 -35.98 13.01 12.64
C PHE A 63 -35.83 14.31 13.44
N GLY A 64 -36.14 14.30 14.73
CA GLY A 64 -35.72 15.37 15.64
C GLY A 64 -36.81 16.38 15.97
N ASP A 65 -37.14 16.40 17.25
CA ASP A 65 -37.95 17.42 17.89
C ASP A 65 -37.15 18.73 17.91
N VAL A 66 -37.50 19.68 17.03
CA VAL A 66 -36.96 21.04 17.06
C VAL A 66 -37.72 21.81 18.14
N GLY A 67 -37.28 21.62 19.38
CA GLY A 67 -37.80 22.33 20.55
C GLY A 67 -36.64 22.73 21.47
N THR A 68 -36.23 23.99 21.37
CA THR A 68 -35.20 24.62 22.19
C THR A 68 -35.57 24.63 23.67
N SER A 69 -34.84 23.91 24.52
CA SER A 69 -34.72 24.18 25.96
C SER A 69 -33.32 23.77 26.45
N PRO A 70 -32.55 24.63 27.14
CA PRO A 70 -31.14 24.40 27.46
C PRO A 70 -30.93 23.62 28.77
N THR A 71 -31.73 22.59 29.02
CA THR A 71 -31.57 21.71 30.19
C THR A 71 -31.95 20.27 29.86
N ALA A 72 -31.14 19.60 29.02
CA ALA A 72 -31.20 18.15 28.88
C ALA A 72 -29.78 17.58 28.70
N LYS A 73 -29.48 16.56 29.52
CA LYS A 73 -28.21 15.81 29.58
C LYS A 73 -27.83 15.23 28.20
N PRO A 74 -26.53 15.00 27.92
CA PRO A 74 -26.09 14.57 26.60
C PRO A 74 -26.70 13.20 26.25
N VAL A 75 -27.38 13.14 25.12
CA VAL A 75 -27.94 11.91 24.55
C VAL A 75 -26.77 11.00 24.15
N LEU A 76 -26.65 9.87 24.84
CA LEU A 76 -25.79 8.75 24.47
C LEU A 76 -26.02 8.40 23.00
N LYS A 77 -24.95 8.34 22.21
CA LYS A 77 -24.98 7.81 20.84
C LYS A 77 -25.70 6.46 20.87
N LYS A 78 -26.86 6.36 20.21
CA LYS A 78 -27.61 5.10 20.08
C LYS A 78 -26.65 4.05 19.51
N THR A 79 -26.33 3.04 20.30
CA THR A 79 -25.65 1.84 19.82
C THR A 79 -26.54 1.18 18.77
N LYS A 80 -26.05 1.04 17.53
CA LYS A 80 -26.75 0.36 16.43
C LYS A 80 -27.33 -0.97 16.90
N THR A 81 -28.56 -1.27 16.50
CA THR A 81 -29.23 -2.53 16.89
C THR A 81 -28.52 -3.72 16.25
N PRO A 82 -28.65 -4.93 16.81
CA PRO A 82 -28.06 -6.15 16.23
C PRO A 82 -28.49 -6.36 14.77
N GLU A 83 -29.76 -6.11 14.47
CA GLU A 83 -30.36 -6.21 13.13
C GLU A 83 -29.74 -5.21 12.14
N GLU A 84 -29.51 -3.97 12.56
CA GLU A 84 -28.87 -2.94 11.73
C GLU A 84 -27.42 -3.32 11.38
N ARG A 85 -26.69 -3.96 12.30
CA ARG A 85 -25.34 -4.47 12.03
C ARG A 85 -25.32 -5.64 11.05
N VAL A 86 -26.32 -6.54 11.12
CA VAL A 86 -26.48 -7.63 10.15
C VAL A 86 -26.77 -7.06 8.75
N LEU A 87 -27.70 -6.12 8.64
CA LEU A 87 -28.09 -5.48 7.39
C LEU A 87 -26.94 -4.71 6.73
N GLU A 88 -26.14 -3.99 7.52
CA GLU A 88 -24.96 -3.27 7.04
C GLU A 88 -23.93 -4.23 6.42
N LYS A 89 -23.64 -5.35 7.10
CA LYS A 89 -22.72 -6.38 6.60
C LYS A 89 -23.25 -7.13 5.39
N GLU A 90 -24.55 -7.41 5.35
CA GLU A 90 -25.21 -8.05 4.22
C GLU A 90 -25.19 -7.15 2.96
N THR A 91 -25.40 -5.84 3.15
CA THR A 91 -25.27 -4.85 2.08
C THR A 91 -23.85 -4.79 1.54
N GLN A 92 -22.85 -4.75 2.44
CA GLN A 92 -21.43 -4.75 2.06
C GLN A 92 -21.06 -6.04 1.30
N HIS A 93 -21.56 -7.20 1.74
CA HIS A 93 -21.37 -8.47 1.05
C HIS A 93 -21.98 -8.45 -0.36
N HIS A 94 -23.17 -7.88 -0.53
CA HIS A 94 -23.81 -7.81 -1.84
C HIS A 94 -23.10 -6.86 -2.81
N LEU A 95 -22.59 -5.71 -2.33
CA LEU A 95 -21.81 -4.78 -3.13
C LEU A 95 -20.50 -5.41 -3.62
N THR A 96 -19.78 -6.10 -2.74
CA THR A 96 -18.53 -6.80 -3.11
C THR A 96 -18.77 -7.93 -4.10
N LEU A 97 -19.91 -8.64 -4.02
CA LEU A 97 -20.30 -9.63 -5.03
C LEU A 97 -20.55 -9.01 -6.40
N LYS A 98 -21.19 -7.83 -6.47
CA LYS A 98 -21.38 -7.10 -7.74
C LYS A 98 -20.06 -6.65 -8.34
N GLU A 99 -19.15 -6.14 -7.51
CA GLU A 99 -17.81 -5.76 -7.97
C GLU A 99 -17.03 -6.98 -8.48
N LEU A 100 -17.13 -8.11 -7.79
CA LEU A 100 -16.52 -9.38 -8.22
C LEU A 100 -17.04 -9.80 -9.60
N GLU A 101 -18.36 -9.75 -9.82
CA GLU A 101 -18.96 -10.09 -11.11
C GLU A 101 -18.52 -9.13 -12.22
N TYR A 102 -18.39 -7.84 -11.92
CA TYR A 102 -17.83 -6.86 -12.86
C TYR A 102 -16.41 -7.24 -13.30
N TYR A 103 -15.51 -7.55 -12.37
CA TYR A 103 -14.15 -7.94 -12.73
C TYR A 103 -14.07 -9.31 -13.42
N ARG A 104 -15.02 -10.22 -13.18
CA ARG A 104 -15.13 -11.47 -13.96
C ARG A 104 -15.40 -11.19 -15.43
N GLU A 105 -16.31 -10.26 -15.70
CA GLU A 105 -16.62 -9.88 -17.07
C GLU A 105 -15.42 -9.17 -17.72
N GLN A 106 -14.72 -8.29 -16.99
CA GLN A 106 -13.49 -7.66 -17.48
C GLN A 106 -12.39 -8.68 -17.76
N LEU A 107 -12.23 -9.70 -16.91
CA LEU A 107 -11.29 -10.79 -17.15
C LEU A 107 -11.64 -11.53 -18.44
N ARG A 108 -12.91 -11.88 -18.63
CA ARG A 108 -13.39 -12.57 -19.83
C ARG A 108 -13.13 -11.76 -21.10
N ASN A 109 -13.40 -10.46 -21.06
CA ASN A 109 -13.14 -9.56 -22.19
C ASN A 109 -11.64 -9.47 -22.52
N ALA A 110 -10.79 -9.37 -21.49
CA ALA A 110 -9.34 -9.36 -21.66
C ALA A 110 -8.83 -10.70 -22.23
N GLU A 111 -9.37 -11.83 -21.80
CA GLU A 111 -9.03 -13.16 -22.35
C GLU A 111 -9.45 -13.30 -23.83
N ILE A 112 -10.61 -12.76 -24.21
CA ILE A 112 -11.06 -12.72 -25.60
C ILE A 112 -10.10 -11.86 -26.45
N ALA A 113 -9.75 -10.66 -25.97
CA ALA A 113 -8.80 -9.77 -26.64
C ALA A 113 -7.43 -10.45 -26.80
N LYS A 114 -6.92 -11.08 -25.75
CA LYS A 114 -5.67 -11.86 -25.80
C LYS A 114 -5.73 -12.99 -26.84
N ALA A 115 -6.85 -13.72 -26.88
CA ALA A 115 -7.04 -14.78 -27.87
C ALA A 115 -7.17 -14.25 -29.30
N GLN A 116 -7.64 -13.01 -29.48
CA GLN A 116 -7.66 -12.34 -30.78
C GLN A 116 -6.26 -11.89 -31.20
N ALA A 117 -5.51 -11.20 -30.33
CA ALA A 117 -4.14 -10.78 -30.60
C ALA A 117 -3.23 -11.97 -30.96
N LEU A 118 -3.36 -13.10 -30.24
CA LEU A 118 -2.65 -14.34 -30.58
C LEU A 118 -3.01 -14.90 -31.97
N ARG A 119 -4.27 -14.75 -32.40
CA ARG A 119 -4.71 -15.16 -33.75
C ARG A 119 -4.13 -14.25 -34.81
N GLU A 120 -4.08 -12.95 -34.55
CA GLU A 120 -3.52 -11.94 -35.46
C GLU A 120 -2.00 -12.08 -35.59
N LEU A 121 -1.30 -12.29 -34.47
CA LEU A 121 0.13 -12.62 -34.47
C LEU A 121 0.44 -13.87 -35.31
N LYS A 122 -0.38 -14.92 -35.19
CA LYS A 122 -0.25 -16.13 -36.03
C LYS A 122 -0.51 -15.85 -37.52
N ARG A 123 -1.44 -14.94 -37.85
CA ARG A 123 -1.68 -14.52 -39.24
C ARG A 123 -0.49 -13.72 -39.78
N ALA A 124 0.01 -12.74 -39.03
CA ALA A 124 1.18 -11.94 -39.42
C ALA A 124 2.44 -12.79 -39.59
N ASN A 125 2.65 -13.81 -38.76
CA ASN A 125 3.77 -14.73 -38.97
C ASN A 125 3.62 -15.59 -40.25
N ARG A 126 2.41 -16.02 -40.58
CA ARG A 126 2.15 -16.74 -41.85
C ARG A 126 2.39 -15.84 -43.06
N THR A 127 1.91 -14.59 -43.02
CA THR A 127 2.14 -13.65 -44.12
C THR A 127 3.64 -13.38 -44.29
N LEU A 128 4.40 -13.16 -43.21
CA LEU A 128 5.86 -13.01 -43.30
C LEU A 128 6.54 -14.24 -43.92
N GLN A 129 6.10 -15.45 -43.58
CA GLN A 129 6.63 -16.68 -44.19
C GLN A 129 6.30 -16.75 -45.69
N GLU A 130 5.07 -16.40 -46.09
CA GLU A 130 4.68 -16.33 -47.49
C GLU A 130 5.47 -15.28 -48.28
N LEU A 131 5.69 -14.09 -47.70
CA LEU A 131 6.52 -13.04 -48.30
C LEU A 131 7.98 -13.47 -48.40
N THR A 132 8.49 -14.25 -47.43
CA THR A 132 9.86 -14.81 -47.47
C THR A 132 10.03 -15.77 -48.63
N ASN A 133 9.08 -16.68 -48.83
CA ASN A 133 9.10 -17.59 -49.99
C ASN A 133 8.99 -16.81 -51.32
N LYS A 134 8.17 -15.75 -51.37
CA LYS A 134 8.09 -14.88 -52.55
C LYS A 134 9.41 -14.15 -52.82
N LEU A 135 10.10 -13.68 -51.78
CA LEU A 135 11.39 -13.00 -51.89
C LEU A 135 12.46 -13.92 -52.47
N GLU A 136 12.51 -15.17 -52.02
CA GLU A 136 13.42 -16.18 -52.53
C GLU A 136 13.21 -16.38 -54.04
N ASN A 137 11.96 -16.68 -54.46
CA ASN A 137 11.62 -16.85 -55.88
C ASN A 137 11.90 -15.59 -56.74
N LEU A 138 11.58 -14.40 -56.23
CA LEU A 138 11.83 -13.13 -56.94
C LEU A 138 13.34 -12.83 -57.04
N SER A 139 14.12 -13.22 -56.03
CA SER A 139 15.58 -13.04 -56.04
C SER A 139 16.24 -13.94 -57.10
N GLU A 140 15.79 -15.19 -57.23
CA GLU A 140 16.23 -16.11 -58.28
C GLU A 140 15.83 -15.60 -59.67
N SER A 141 14.59 -15.15 -59.85
CA SER A 141 14.10 -14.57 -61.11
C SER A 141 14.86 -13.30 -61.51
N LYS A 142 15.13 -12.42 -60.55
CA LYS A 142 15.97 -11.22 -60.76
C LYS A 142 17.39 -11.62 -61.17
N GLN A 143 17.98 -12.64 -60.55
CA GLN A 143 19.32 -13.11 -60.90
C GLN A 143 19.34 -13.66 -62.34
N ALA A 144 18.34 -14.47 -62.72
CA ALA A 144 18.21 -15.01 -64.08
C ALA A 144 18.02 -13.92 -65.14
N THR A 145 17.16 -12.92 -64.87
CA THR A 145 16.96 -11.77 -65.79
C THR A 145 18.20 -10.89 -65.88
N PHE A 146 18.93 -10.71 -64.78
CA PHE A 146 20.21 -10.00 -64.77
C PHE A 146 21.25 -10.72 -65.66
N GLU A 147 21.42 -12.03 -65.49
CA GLU A 147 22.31 -12.85 -66.33
C GLU A 147 21.91 -12.80 -67.82
N ALA A 148 20.60 -12.84 -68.12
CA ALA A 148 20.09 -12.71 -69.48
C ALA A 148 20.41 -11.33 -70.09
N THR A 149 20.24 -10.24 -69.33
CA THR A 149 20.62 -8.89 -69.79
C THR A 149 22.13 -8.78 -70.02
N GLU A 150 22.94 -9.35 -69.14
CA GLU A 150 24.40 -9.33 -69.27
C GLU A 150 24.87 -10.14 -70.48
N ALA A 151 24.25 -11.30 -70.74
CA ALA A 151 24.51 -12.11 -71.93
C ALA A 151 24.15 -11.35 -73.23
N ALA A 152 23.01 -10.65 -73.25
CA ALA A 152 22.62 -9.81 -74.39
C ALA A 152 23.61 -8.65 -74.60
N ILE A 153 24.09 -8.01 -73.52
CA ILE A 153 25.13 -6.97 -73.60
C ILE A 153 26.45 -7.55 -74.17
N LYS A 154 26.86 -8.74 -73.73
CA LYS A 154 28.06 -9.41 -74.23
C LYS A 154 27.96 -9.71 -75.73
N ARG A 155 26.84 -10.30 -76.18
CA ARG A 155 26.59 -10.56 -77.61
C ARG A 155 26.55 -9.28 -78.45
N ALA A 156 25.93 -8.22 -77.94
CA ALA A 156 25.89 -6.94 -78.63
C ALA A 156 27.30 -6.37 -78.86
N LYS A 157 28.21 -6.50 -77.87
CA LYS A 157 29.62 -6.09 -78.00
C LYS A 157 30.39 -6.96 -79.00
N GLU A 158 30.20 -8.27 -78.97
CA GLU A 158 30.83 -9.20 -79.93
C GLU A 158 30.41 -8.89 -81.38
N LEU A 159 29.12 -8.60 -81.62
CA LEU A 159 28.62 -8.19 -82.94
C LEU A 159 29.19 -6.83 -83.39
N GLU A 160 29.47 -5.92 -82.44
CA GLU A 160 30.12 -4.63 -82.72
C GLU A 160 31.60 -4.79 -83.06
N GLU A 161 32.33 -5.69 -82.38
CA GLU A 161 33.73 -5.99 -82.69
C GLU A 161 33.89 -6.71 -84.05
N GLN A 162 32.96 -7.61 -84.38
CA GLN A 162 32.91 -8.32 -85.66
C GLN A 162 32.53 -7.42 -86.85
N LYS A 163 32.01 -6.21 -86.60
CA LYS A 163 31.62 -5.22 -87.62
C LYS A 163 32.75 -4.94 -88.62
N SER A 164 33.99 -4.85 -88.15
CA SER A 164 35.16 -4.59 -89.00
C SER A 164 35.50 -5.75 -89.94
N ILE A 165 35.12 -6.98 -89.58
CA ILE A 165 35.39 -8.22 -90.35
C ILE A 165 34.23 -8.50 -91.33
N ARG A 166 32.98 -8.30 -90.91
CA ARG A 166 31.77 -8.58 -91.71
C ARG A 166 31.43 -7.52 -92.76
N ALA A 167 31.97 -6.31 -92.66
CA ALA A 167 31.79 -5.22 -93.64
C ALA A 167 32.25 -5.58 -95.08
N GLN A 168 32.92 -6.72 -95.28
CA GLN A 168 33.38 -7.20 -96.59
C GLN A 168 32.40 -8.18 -97.29
N LEU A 169 31.35 -8.71 -96.62
CA LEU A 169 30.54 -9.84 -97.11
C LEU A 169 29.01 -9.58 -97.24
N GLY A 170 28.53 -8.35 -97.00
CA GLY A 170 27.13 -7.94 -97.19
C GLY A 170 26.49 -7.34 -95.93
N ASP A 171 26.03 -6.09 -96.02
CA ASP A 171 25.67 -5.23 -94.87
C ASP A 171 24.30 -5.57 -94.24
N ASP A 172 23.37 -6.17 -95.00
CA ASP A 172 21.98 -6.36 -94.59
C ASP A 172 21.79 -7.46 -93.53
N ALA A 173 22.52 -8.57 -93.64
CA ALA A 173 22.41 -9.69 -92.69
C ALA A 173 22.99 -9.34 -91.30
N TRP A 174 24.06 -8.55 -91.26
CA TRP A 174 24.65 -8.08 -90.00
C TRP A 174 23.75 -7.08 -89.27
N ARG A 175 23.10 -6.16 -89.99
CA ARG A 175 22.11 -5.24 -89.38
C ARG A 175 20.96 -6.00 -88.75
N LEU A 176 20.44 -7.02 -89.43
CA LEU A 176 19.35 -7.86 -88.89
C LEU A 176 19.76 -8.57 -87.59
N ASP A 177 20.97 -9.14 -87.52
CA ASP A 177 21.49 -9.78 -86.31
C ASP A 177 21.64 -8.79 -85.14
N VAL A 178 22.15 -7.59 -85.41
CA VAL A 178 22.29 -6.51 -84.41
C VAL A 178 20.93 -6.01 -83.92
N ASP A 179 19.98 -5.81 -84.82
CA ASP A 179 18.63 -5.36 -84.47
C ASP A 179 17.88 -6.44 -83.67
N SER A 180 18.08 -7.72 -84.00
CA SER A 180 17.56 -8.85 -83.21
C SER A 180 18.12 -8.86 -81.79
N GLU A 181 19.44 -8.72 -81.60
CA GLU A 181 20.04 -8.66 -80.26
C GLU A 181 19.63 -7.39 -79.49
N ARG A 182 19.40 -6.25 -80.17
CA ARG A 182 18.86 -5.04 -79.54
C ARG A 182 17.46 -5.25 -78.98
N GLU A 183 16.59 -5.92 -79.71
CA GLU A 183 15.25 -6.24 -79.23
C GLU A 183 15.29 -7.25 -78.07
N LEU A 184 16.19 -8.25 -78.10
CA LEU A 184 16.42 -9.17 -76.97
C LEU A 184 16.94 -8.44 -75.72
N TYR A 185 17.88 -7.51 -75.88
CA TYR A 185 18.35 -6.65 -74.79
C TYR A 185 17.21 -5.81 -74.23
N LYS A 186 16.40 -5.18 -75.09
CA LYS A 186 15.26 -4.35 -74.67
C LYS A 186 14.21 -5.17 -73.91
N ALA A 187 13.91 -6.38 -74.36
CA ALA A 187 13.00 -7.30 -73.68
C ALA A 187 13.53 -7.69 -72.29
N SER A 188 14.77 -8.19 -72.22
CA SER A 188 15.40 -8.59 -70.95
C SER A 188 15.59 -7.42 -69.97
N ALA A 189 15.92 -6.22 -70.47
CA ALA A 189 16.00 -5.01 -69.65
C ALA A 189 14.64 -4.58 -69.11
N GLY A 190 13.57 -4.74 -69.90
CA GLY A 190 12.19 -4.52 -69.46
C GLY A 190 11.76 -5.47 -68.35
N GLU A 191 12.07 -6.77 -68.49
CA GLU A 191 11.83 -7.78 -67.46
C GLU A 191 12.62 -7.50 -66.17
N LEU A 192 13.90 -7.09 -66.29
CA LEU A 192 14.71 -6.69 -65.14
C LEU A 192 14.14 -5.46 -64.41
N ILE A 193 13.56 -4.50 -65.13
CA ILE A 193 12.88 -3.35 -64.52
C ILE A 193 11.60 -3.80 -63.80
N SER A 194 10.80 -4.68 -64.41
CA SER A 194 9.58 -5.23 -63.79
C SER A 194 9.89 -5.99 -62.49
N THR A 195 10.88 -6.88 -62.51
CA THR A 195 11.31 -7.64 -61.32
C THR A 195 11.86 -6.74 -60.21
N LYS A 196 12.57 -5.65 -60.56
CA LYS A 196 13.00 -4.63 -59.58
C LYS A 196 11.83 -3.87 -58.97
N GLN A 197 10.79 -3.56 -59.75
CA GLN A 197 9.57 -2.94 -59.24
C GLN A 197 8.82 -3.90 -58.29
N GLU A 198 8.68 -5.16 -58.66
CA GLU A 198 8.06 -6.19 -57.81
C GLU A 198 8.84 -6.40 -56.50
N LEU A 199 10.17 -6.36 -56.53
CA LEU A 199 11.01 -6.39 -55.33
C LEU A 199 10.75 -5.18 -54.40
N THR A 200 10.52 -4.00 -54.98
CA THR A 200 10.20 -2.79 -54.23
C THR A 200 8.83 -2.88 -53.58
N ASN A 201 7.83 -3.39 -54.31
CA ASN A 201 6.49 -3.64 -53.76
C ASN A 201 6.55 -4.69 -52.64
N LEU A 202 7.30 -5.78 -52.84
CA LEU A 202 7.47 -6.83 -51.83
C LEU A 202 8.11 -6.29 -50.55
N ARG A 203 9.07 -5.37 -50.66
CA ARG A 203 9.66 -4.69 -49.49
C ARG A 203 8.60 -3.92 -48.69
N GLN A 204 7.72 -3.19 -49.36
CA GLN A 204 6.62 -2.48 -48.69
C GLN A 204 5.64 -3.46 -48.01
N ASP A 205 5.32 -4.59 -48.66
CA ASP A 205 4.50 -5.65 -48.05
C ASP A 205 5.16 -6.24 -46.80
N PHE A 206 6.49 -6.41 -46.81
CA PHE A 206 7.25 -6.87 -45.64
C PHE A 206 7.19 -5.86 -44.50
N ASP A 207 7.42 -4.58 -44.79
CA ASP A 207 7.37 -3.50 -43.80
C ASP A 207 5.97 -3.47 -43.15
N ALA A 208 4.90 -3.51 -43.95
CA ALA A 208 3.53 -3.57 -43.46
C ALA A 208 3.21 -4.85 -42.64
N ALA A 209 3.73 -6.01 -43.05
CA ALA A 209 3.55 -7.25 -42.32
C ALA A 209 4.33 -7.28 -40.99
N LEU A 210 5.51 -6.65 -40.93
CA LEU A 210 6.28 -6.47 -39.70
C LEU A 210 5.59 -5.51 -38.75
N GLU A 211 5.07 -4.37 -39.24
CA GLU A 211 4.26 -3.45 -38.46
C GLU A 211 3.02 -4.14 -37.86
N ALA A 212 2.28 -4.90 -38.67
CA ALA A 212 1.12 -5.67 -38.20
C ALA A 212 1.52 -6.72 -37.14
N LYS A 213 2.69 -7.35 -37.28
CA LYS A 213 3.22 -8.29 -36.28
C LYS A 213 3.56 -7.58 -34.97
N LEU A 214 4.21 -6.41 -35.03
CA LEU A 214 4.56 -5.62 -33.85
C LEU A 214 3.30 -5.12 -33.13
N ALA A 215 2.31 -4.62 -33.87
CA ALA A 215 1.02 -4.21 -33.32
C ALA A 215 0.30 -5.38 -32.63
N ALA A 216 0.20 -6.54 -33.27
CA ALA A 216 -0.40 -7.73 -32.67
C ALA A 216 0.36 -8.23 -31.42
N PHE A 217 1.68 -8.00 -31.36
CA PHE A 217 2.49 -8.32 -30.19
C PHE A 217 2.21 -7.35 -29.03
N GLN A 218 2.15 -6.05 -29.29
CA GLN A 218 1.78 -5.03 -28.30
C GLN A 218 0.37 -5.27 -27.74
N GLU A 219 -0.62 -5.50 -28.62
CA GLU A 219 -2.00 -5.82 -28.20
C GLU A 219 -2.05 -7.10 -27.37
N GLN A 220 -1.23 -8.11 -27.68
CA GLN A 220 -1.13 -9.32 -26.88
C GLN A 220 -0.58 -9.04 -25.48
N GLU A 221 0.48 -8.23 -25.37
CA GLU A 221 1.07 -7.86 -24.10
C GLU A 221 0.13 -7.02 -23.23
N GLU A 222 -0.56 -6.03 -23.82
CA GLU A 222 -1.56 -5.21 -23.15
C GLU A 222 -2.75 -6.06 -22.65
N ALA A 223 -3.28 -6.93 -23.50
CA ALA A 223 -4.34 -7.85 -23.12
C ALA A 223 -3.88 -8.80 -22.02
N GLN A 224 -2.65 -9.31 -22.09
CA GLN A 224 -2.06 -10.18 -21.06
C GLN A 224 -1.88 -9.46 -19.72
N HIS A 225 -1.38 -8.23 -19.73
CA HIS A 225 -1.27 -7.39 -18.54
C HIS A 225 -2.65 -7.16 -17.92
N THR A 226 -3.63 -6.78 -18.74
CA THR A 226 -5.02 -6.56 -18.31
C THR A 226 -5.65 -7.83 -17.72
N THR A 227 -5.45 -8.99 -18.34
CA THR A 227 -5.88 -10.29 -17.78
C THR A 227 -5.27 -10.53 -16.40
N LYS A 228 -3.96 -10.29 -16.24
CA LYS A 228 -3.25 -10.51 -14.98
C LYS A 228 -3.78 -9.60 -13.86
N VAL A 229 -3.92 -8.31 -14.13
CA VAL A 229 -4.46 -7.33 -13.17
C VAL A 229 -5.90 -7.69 -12.75
N ASN A 230 -6.76 -8.02 -13.72
CA ASN A 230 -8.14 -8.42 -13.42
C ASN A 230 -8.21 -9.73 -12.62
N GLN A 231 -7.33 -10.69 -12.91
CA GLN A 231 -7.23 -11.95 -12.17
C GLN A 231 -6.77 -11.72 -10.72
N GLU A 232 -5.78 -10.84 -10.51
CA GLU A 232 -5.32 -10.46 -9.17
C GLU A 232 -6.43 -9.78 -8.38
N ARG A 233 -7.13 -8.80 -8.99
CA ARG A 233 -8.25 -8.10 -8.36
C ARG A 233 -9.40 -9.05 -8.01
N LEU A 234 -9.72 -10.01 -8.88
CA LEU A 234 -10.68 -11.07 -8.60
C LEU A 234 -10.27 -11.94 -7.42
N SER A 235 -8.99 -12.31 -7.33
CA SER A 235 -8.48 -13.10 -6.22
C SER A 235 -8.61 -12.36 -4.89
N GLN A 236 -8.37 -11.05 -4.88
CA GLN A 236 -8.51 -10.19 -3.72
C GLN A 236 -9.99 -10.07 -3.31
N LEU A 237 -10.87 -9.70 -4.24
CA LEU A 237 -12.31 -9.60 -4.00
C LEU A 237 -12.91 -10.93 -3.54
N SER A 238 -12.44 -12.06 -4.08
CA SER A 238 -12.87 -13.38 -3.63
C SER A 238 -12.51 -13.64 -2.15
N LYS A 239 -11.32 -13.23 -1.71
CA LYS A 239 -10.90 -13.32 -0.29
C LYS A 239 -11.71 -12.39 0.61
N GLU A 240 -12.01 -11.18 0.13
CA GLU A 240 -12.87 -10.23 0.85
C GLU A 240 -14.30 -10.78 0.98
N VAL A 241 -14.84 -11.40 -0.07
CA VAL A 241 -16.15 -12.04 -0.08
C VAL A 241 -16.21 -13.21 0.91
N THR A 242 -15.17 -14.05 1.02
CA THR A 242 -15.14 -15.13 2.03
C THR A 242 -15.06 -14.58 3.44
N SER A 243 -14.20 -13.59 3.69
CA SER A 243 -14.08 -12.93 5.00
C SER A 243 -15.39 -12.21 5.40
N LEU A 244 -16.04 -11.52 4.47
CA LEU A 244 -17.34 -10.90 4.71
C LEU A 244 -18.44 -11.92 4.98
N ARG A 245 -18.44 -13.09 4.33
CA ARG A 245 -19.38 -14.17 4.65
C ARG A 245 -19.16 -14.73 6.05
N GLU A 246 -17.91 -14.97 6.43
CA GLU A 246 -17.57 -15.47 7.77
C GLU A 246 -17.99 -14.47 8.85
N THR A 247 -17.63 -13.20 8.69
CA THR A 247 -18.02 -12.14 9.63
C THR A 247 -19.53 -11.92 9.66
N LEU A 248 -20.23 -11.96 8.52
CA LEU A 248 -21.69 -11.93 8.47
C LEU A 248 -22.31 -13.11 9.23
N GLY A 249 -21.74 -14.32 9.08
CA GLY A 249 -22.15 -15.51 9.83
C GLY A 249 -21.98 -15.33 11.34
N GLN A 250 -20.82 -14.83 11.78
CA GLN A 250 -20.53 -14.54 13.19
C GLN A 250 -21.49 -13.48 13.76
N VAL A 251 -21.74 -12.39 13.03
CA VAL A 251 -22.66 -11.33 13.46
C VAL A 251 -24.10 -11.84 13.55
N LYS A 252 -24.54 -12.67 12.58
CA LYS A 252 -25.87 -13.32 12.63
C LYS A 252 -26.00 -14.25 13.84
N LEU A 253 -25.00 -15.06 14.13
CA LEU A 253 -24.97 -15.93 15.31
C LEU A 253 -25.00 -15.14 16.62
N ALA A 254 -24.15 -14.12 16.74
CA ALA A 254 -24.12 -13.25 17.93
C ALA A 254 -25.44 -12.49 18.12
N SER A 255 -26.09 -12.07 17.04
CA SER A 255 -27.42 -11.45 17.08
C SER A 255 -28.49 -12.41 17.60
N LEU A 256 -28.49 -13.66 17.14
CA LEU A 256 -29.43 -14.68 17.61
C LEU A 256 -29.19 -15.02 19.10
N GLN A 257 -27.93 -15.17 19.51
CA GLN A 257 -27.57 -15.39 20.92
C GLN A 257 -28.02 -14.23 21.81
N ALA A 258 -27.79 -12.98 21.38
CA ALA A 258 -28.24 -11.80 22.13
C ALA A 258 -29.78 -11.75 22.25
N GLN A 259 -30.51 -12.15 21.20
CA GLN A 259 -31.98 -12.23 21.23
C GLN A 259 -32.48 -13.33 22.17
N GLU A 260 -31.81 -14.49 22.18
CA GLU A 260 -32.12 -15.61 23.07
C GLU A 260 -31.89 -15.22 24.54
N GLU A 261 -30.73 -14.67 24.87
CA GLU A 261 -30.40 -14.19 26.22
C GLU A 261 -31.35 -13.07 26.67
N HIS A 262 -31.73 -12.17 25.77
CA HIS A 262 -32.74 -11.15 26.08
C HIS A 262 -34.10 -11.77 26.40
N SER A 263 -34.51 -12.80 25.67
CA SER A 263 -35.76 -13.53 25.93
C SER A 263 -35.72 -14.28 27.27
N LYS A 264 -34.59 -14.93 27.59
CA LYS A 264 -34.36 -15.57 28.90
C LYS A 264 -34.44 -14.57 30.05
N LEU A 265 -33.81 -13.41 29.90
CA LEU A 265 -33.82 -12.34 30.90
C LEU A 265 -35.23 -11.79 31.15
N ILE A 266 -36.05 -11.65 30.10
CA ILE A 266 -37.45 -11.25 30.25
C ILE A 266 -38.23 -12.31 31.03
N ALA A 267 -38.12 -13.58 30.63
CA ALA A 267 -38.81 -14.68 31.30
C ALA A 267 -38.41 -14.80 32.78
N GLU A 268 -37.13 -14.64 33.11
CA GLU A 268 -36.64 -14.65 34.49
C GLU A 268 -37.19 -13.47 35.30
N LYS A 269 -37.24 -12.26 34.71
CA LYS A 269 -37.86 -11.09 35.35
C LYS A 269 -39.35 -11.31 35.63
N GLU A 270 -40.08 -11.86 34.67
CA GLU A 270 -41.50 -12.20 34.84
C GLU A 270 -41.71 -13.25 35.94
N ALA A 271 -40.87 -14.29 35.99
CA ALA A 271 -40.92 -15.30 37.05
C ALA A 271 -40.66 -14.71 38.45
N ARG A 272 -39.66 -13.82 38.58
CA ARG A 272 -39.39 -13.11 39.85
C ARG A 272 -40.55 -12.22 40.27
N LEU A 273 -41.16 -11.50 39.32
CA LEU A 273 -42.32 -10.65 39.60
C LEU A 273 -43.51 -11.48 40.11
N LEU A 274 -43.77 -12.63 39.49
CA LEU A 274 -44.83 -13.55 39.94
C LEU A 274 -44.55 -14.08 41.34
N SER A 275 -43.32 -14.50 41.63
CA SER A 275 -42.92 -14.96 42.97
C SER A 275 -43.11 -13.88 44.04
N HIS A 276 -42.66 -12.64 43.79
CA HIS A 276 -42.88 -11.52 44.70
C HIS A 276 -44.36 -11.22 44.93
N LYS A 277 -45.18 -11.30 43.88
CA LYS A 277 -46.63 -11.10 44.00
C LYS A 277 -47.26 -12.16 44.92
N MET A 278 -46.92 -13.43 44.74
CA MET A 278 -47.40 -14.52 45.60
C MET A 278 -46.95 -14.34 47.06
N ALA A 279 -45.70 -13.97 47.30
CA ALA A 279 -45.19 -13.74 48.65
C ALA A 279 -45.91 -12.58 49.37
N LYS A 280 -46.23 -11.51 48.64
CA LYS A 280 -47.02 -10.40 49.17
C LYS A 280 -48.43 -10.83 49.57
N GLU A 281 -49.13 -11.56 48.69
CA GLU A 281 -50.48 -12.07 48.96
C GLU A 281 -50.52 -12.98 50.20
N GLU A 282 -49.46 -13.76 50.45
CA GLU A 282 -49.33 -14.61 51.64
C GLU A 282 -49.14 -13.79 52.93
N VAL A 283 -48.30 -12.75 52.90
CA VAL A 283 -48.12 -11.85 54.05
C VAL A 283 -49.41 -11.12 54.39
N ASP A 284 -50.13 -10.63 53.38
CA ASP A 284 -51.42 -9.95 53.57
C ASP A 284 -52.46 -10.87 54.23
N LYS A 285 -52.49 -12.17 53.88
CA LYS A 285 -53.35 -13.17 54.56
C LYS A 285 -52.98 -13.33 56.04
N LYS A 286 -51.69 -13.43 56.37
CA LYS A 286 -51.22 -13.59 57.76
C LYS A 286 -51.58 -12.38 58.62
N ILE A 287 -51.45 -11.16 58.09
CA ILE A 287 -51.82 -9.93 58.79
C ILE A 287 -53.33 -9.90 59.10
N MET A 288 -54.18 -10.36 58.17
CA MET A 288 -55.62 -10.45 58.44
C MET A 288 -55.96 -11.47 59.52
N GLY A 289 -55.26 -12.62 59.57
CA GLY A 289 -55.45 -13.62 60.63
C GLY A 289 -55.14 -13.07 62.01
N LEU A 290 -53.98 -12.40 62.15
CA LEU A 290 -53.56 -11.81 63.42
C LEU A 290 -54.48 -10.69 63.92
N LYS A 291 -55.14 -9.96 63.01
CA LYS A 291 -56.12 -8.93 63.38
C LYS A 291 -57.44 -9.49 63.90
N ALA A 292 -57.76 -10.74 63.62
CA ALA A 292 -59.01 -11.37 64.05
C ALA A 292 -58.93 -11.98 65.47
N GLU A 293 -57.73 -12.13 66.03
CA GLU A 293 -57.46 -12.86 67.29
C GLU A 293 -57.31 -11.96 68.53
N TYR A 294 -57.57 -10.66 68.45
CA TYR A 294 -57.31 -9.71 69.54
C TYR A 294 -58.58 -9.38 70.37
N ASP A 295 -58.58 -9.73 71.68
CA ASP A 295 -59.65 -9.45 72.67
C ASP A 295 -59.09 -8.68 73.90
N PRO A 296 -59.71 -7.57 74.40
CA PRO A 296 -59.05 -6.60 75.28
C PRO A 296 -59.53 -6.56 76.74
N GLU A 297 -59.86 -7.69 77.37
CA GLU A 297 -60.25 -7.72 78.80
C GLU A 297 -59.63 -8.88 79.58
N LEU A 298 -58.46 -8.70 80.22
CA LEU A 298 -58.04 -9.56 81.35
C LEU A 298 -56.91 -8.91 82.15
N GLY A 299 -57.27 -7.92 82.96
CA GLY A 299 -56.37 -6.95 83.58
C GLY A 299 -55.60 -7.38 84.84
N GLU A 300 -55.89 -8.53 85.44
CA GLU A 300 -55.25 -8.91 86.73
C GLU A 300 -54.18 -9.99 86.61
N ASN A 301 -54.07 -10.65 85.45
CA ASN A 301 -52.90 -11.49 85.11
C ASN A 301 -51.72 -10.63 84.58
N LEU A 302 -51.93 -9.32 84.44
CA LEU A 302 -51.00 -8.38 83.83
C LEU A 302 -49.84 -8.01 84.73
N GLU A 303 -49.93 -8.15 86.05
CA GLU A 303 -48.87 -7.67 86.97
C GLU A 303 -47.75 -8.71 87.15
N GLU A 304 -48.10 -9.99 87.31
CA GLU A 304 -47.14 -11.11 87.23
C GLU A 304 -46.60 -11.26 85.80
N LYS A 305 -47.46 -11.11 84.78
CA LYS A 305 -47.00 -10.93 83.40
C LYS A 305 -46.22 -9.63 83.20
N LEU A 306 -46.40 -8.58 84.00
CA LEU A 306 -45.64 -7.34 83.85
C LEU A 306 -44.20 -7.60 84.26
N GLU A 307 -43.99 -8.36 85.33
CA GLU A 307 -42.65 -8.72 85.79
C GLU A 307 -41.98 -9.75 84.86
N GLU A 308 -42.71 -10.77 84.41
CA GLU A 308 -42.24 -11.71 83.38
C GLU A 308 -41.98 -11.02 82.03
N THR A 309 -42.84 -10.08 81.63
CA THR A 309 -42.62 -9.25 80.43
C THR A 309 -41.53 -8.22 80.63
N THR A 310 -41.28 -7.73 81.85
CA THR A 310 -40.17 -6.80 82.13
C THR A 310 -38.83 -7.51 82.00
N GLU A 311 -38.71 -8.74 82.51
CA GLU A 311 -37.48 -9.52 82.28
C GLU A 311 -37.39 -10.08 80.86
N ALA A 312 -38.49 -10.41 80.19
CA ALA A 312 -38.48 -10.69 78.75
C ALA A 312 -38.09 -9.44 77.93
N ILE A 313 -38.54 -8.25 78.32
CA ILE A 313 -38.15 -6.96 77.71
C ILE A 313 -36.66 -6.72 77.91
N LYS A 314 -36.10 -7.07 79.08
CA LYS A 314 -34.68 -6.95 79.36
C LYS A 314 -33.84 -7.89 78.50
N VAL A 315 -34.27 -9.15 78.34
CA VAL A 315 -33.65 -10.10 77.40
C VAL A 315 -33.78 -9.62 75.96
N LEU A 316 -34.95 -9.10 75.56
CA LEU A 316 -35.16 -8.52 74.23
C LEU A 316 -34.33 -7.25 74.02
N GLN A 317 -34.10 -6.44 75.06
CA GLN A 317 -33.21 -5.28 75.02
C GLN A 317 -31.76 -5.70 74.87
N GLU A 318 -31.33 -6.78 75.53
CA GLU A 318 -29.99 -7.34 75.40
C GLU A 318 -29.78 -7.94 74.00
N GLN A 319 -30.74 -8.73 73.50
CA GLN A 319 -30.75 -9.23 72.12
C GLN A 319 -30.79 -8.09 71.09
N LEU A 320 -31.56 -7.04 71.34
CA LEU A 320 -31.62 -5.86 70.47
C LEU A 320 -30.28 -5.11 70.48
N ASN A 321 -29.60 -5.02 71.62
CA ASN A 321 -28.29 -4.41 71.72
C ASN A 321 -27.22 -5.26 71.02
N ASP A 322 -27.30 -6.60 71.11
CA ASP A 322 -26.43 -7.52 70.38
C ASP A 322 -26.66 -7.45 68.86
N VAL A 323 -27.91 -7.41 68.40
CA VAL A 323 -28.25 -7.21 66.98
C VAL A 323 -27.78 -5.83 66.52
N ARG A 324 -27.98 -4.78 67.31
CA ARG A 324 -27.48 -3.44 66.98
C ARG A 324 -25.96 -3.38 66.93
N ALA A 325 -25.26 -4.12 67.80
CA ALA A 325 -23.81 -4.22 67.77
C ALA A 325 -23.35 -4.95 66.51
N SER A 326 -23.98 -6.08 66.17
CA SER A 326 -23.75 -6.82 64.93
C SER A 326 -24.01 -5.95 63.70
N ASP A 327 -25.11 -5.22 63.66
CA ASP A 327 -25.47 -4.29 62.58
C ASP A 327 -24.48 -3.12 62.47
N LEU A 328 -23.99 -2.59 63.59
CA LEU A 328 -22.93 -1.58 63.60
C LEU A 328 -21.61 -2.14 63.03
N THR A 329 -21.27 -3.39 63.35
CA THR A 329 -20.08 -4.04 62.79
C THR A 329 -20.24 -4.36 61.31
N SER A 330 -21.42 -4.77 60.85
CA SER A 330 -21.71 -5.02 59.43
C SER A 330 -21.72 -3.71 58.64
N LEU A 331 -22.30 -2.63 59.19
CA LEU A 331 -22.24 -1.31 58.58
C LEU A 331 -20.81 -0.78 58.52
N ARG A 332 -19.99 -1.04 59.54
CA ARG A 332 -18.58 -0.62 59.56
C ARG A 332 -17.76 -1.37 58.51
N THR A 333 -18.00 -2.67 58.32
CA THR A 333 -17.33 -3.48 57.28
C THR A 333 -17.77 -3.05 55.87
N ILE A 334 -19.06 -2.83 55.64
CA ILE A 334 -19.58 -2.27 54.38
C ILE A 334 -18.99 -0.88 54.11
N ALA A 335 -18.86 -0.03 55.12
CA ALA A 335 -18.24 1.29 54.97
C ALA A 335 -16.76 1.20 54.57
N SER A 336 -15.99 0.27 55.16
CA SER A 336 -14.61 0.03 54.73
C SER A 336 -14.52 -0.53 53.31
N GLU A 337 -15.39 -1.47 52.93
CA GLU A 337 -15.43 -2.01 51.56
C GLU A 337 -15.80 -0.94 50.54
N LEU A 338 -16.71 -0.01 50.90
CA LEU A 338 -17.06 1.14 50.07
C LEU A 338 -15.88 2.10 49.90
N ASP A 339 -15.13 2.39 50.97
CA ASP A 339 -13.94 3.23 50.89
C ASP A 339 -12.84 2.55 50.06
N ASP A 340 -12.69 1.23 50.16
CA ASP A 340 -11.75 0.44 49.36
C ASP A 340 -12.14 0.46 47.87
N ALA A 341 -13.42 0.24 47.56
CA ALA A 341 -13.95 0.34 46.20
C ALA A 341 -13.79 1.75 45.63
N LYS A 342 -13.95 2.79 46.46
CA LYS A 342 -13.73 4.19 46.06
C LYS A 342 -12.26 4.48 45.73
N ARG A 343 -11.30 3.93 46.50
CA ARG A 343 -9.87 4.04 46.18
C ARG A 343 -9.53 3.31 44.88
N ALA A 344 -10.05 2.10 44.68
CA ALA A 344 -9.86 1.36 43.43
C ALA A 344 -10.42 2.13 42.21
N LEU A 345 -11.59 2.77 42.35
CA LEU A 345 -12.16 3.61 41.29
C LEU A 345 -11.26 4.82 40.96
N GLN A 346 -10.67 5.46 41.98
CA GLN A 346 -9.74 6.58 41.78
C GLN A 346 -8.46 6.14 41.05
N GLU A 347 -7.96 4.94 41.33
CA GLU A 347 -6.81 4.36 40.65
C GLU A 347 -7.13 4.08 39.17
N ILE A 348 -8.29 3.50 38.87
CA ILE A 348 -8.77 3.28 37.49
C ILE A 348 -8.90 4.62 36.74
N ILE A 349 -9.41 5.67 37.39
CA ILE A 349 -9.50 7.01 36.78
C ILE A 349 -8.10 7.58 36.49
N ALA A 350 -7.13 7.38 37.38
CA ALA A 350 -5.76 7.82 37.16
C ALA A 350 -5.11 7.05 35.98
N GLU A 351 -5.35 5.75 35.89
CA GLU A 351 -4.89 4.90 34.79
C GLU A 351 -5.55 5.30 33.45
N ASP A 352 -6.87 5.52 33.42
CA ASP A 352 -7.59 5.99 32.23
C ASP A 352 -7.01 7.33 31.73
N ASN A 353 -6.73 8.27 32.63
CA ASN A 353 -6.09 9.54 32.27
C ASN A 353 -4.67 9.35 31.72
N SER A 354 -3.88 8.43 32.30
CA SER A 354 -2.54 8.09 31.81
C SER A 354 -2.59 7.46 30.41
N LEU A 355 -3.48 6.49 30.19
CA LEU A 355 -3.70 5.86 28.90
C LEU A 355 -4.19 6.88 27.86
N ARG A 356 -5.12 7.76 28.24
CA ARG A 356 -5.63 8.82 27.37
C ARG A 356 -4.51 9.76 26.92
N SER A 357 -3.62 10.15 27.84
CA SER A 357 -2.44 10.97 27.51
C SER A 357 -1.47 10.24 26.57
N SER A 358 -1.26 8.94 26.77
CA SER A 358 -0.41 8.10 25.91
C SER A 358 -1.00 7.97 24.51
N VAL A 359 -2.32 7.79 24.40
CA VAL A 359 -3.04 7.75 23.11
C VAL A 359 -2.96 9.10 22.40
N GLU A 360 -3.08 10.22 23.12
CA GLU A 360 -2.90 11.55 22.54
C GLU A 360 -1.47 11.77 22.02
N SER A 361 -0.45 11.31 22.75
CA SER A 361 0.95 11.32 22.29
C SER A 361 1.16 10.49 21.02
N LEU A 362 0.65 9.25 21.00
CA LEU A 362 0.75 8.36 19.83
C LEU A 362 0.02 8.91 18.60
N LYS A 363 -1.11 9.60 18.79
CA LYS A 363 -1.81 10.28 17.69
C LYS A 363 -0.97 11.40 17.10
N LEU A 364 -0.27 12.16 17.94
CA LEU A 364 0.59 13.26 17.51
C LEU A 364 1.80 12.72 16.72
N GLU A 365 2.40 11.64 17.20
CA GLU A 365 3.47 10.93 16.51
C GLU A 365 3.01 10.35 15.16
N LEU A 366 1.80 9.77 15.09
CA LEU A 366 1.22 9.29 13.84
C LEU A 366 1.02 10.41 12.81
N GLU A 367 0.53 11.58 13.23
CA GLU A 367 0.39 12.73 12.33
C GLU A 367 1.76 13.28 11.89
N ASN A 368 2.77 13.27 12.77
CA ASN A 368 4.14 13.62 12.39
C ASN A 368 4.71 12.67 11.32
N VAL A 369 4.59 11.36 11.53
CA VAL A 369 5.04 10.33 10.57
C VAL A 369 4.30 10.45 9.22
N LYS A 370 3.00 10.77 9.22
CA LYS A 370 2.28 11.07 7.97
C LYS A 370 2.85 12.29 7.25
N GLY A 371 3.19 13.33 8.00
CA GLY A 371 3.86 14.53 7.50
C GLY A 371 5.18 14.19 6.82
N GLU A 372 6.06 13.50 7.55
CA GLU A 372 7.37 13.03 7.05
C GLU A 372 7.24 12.14 5.82
N ARG A 373 6.26 11.21 5.80
CA ARG A 373 5.97 10.38 4.62
C ARG A 373 5.58 11.23 3.42
N SER A 374 4.70 12.21 3.59
CA SER A 374 4.26 13.09 2.49
C SER A 374 5.41 13.94 1.96
N GLU A 375 6.35 14.35 2.83
CA GLU A 375 7.55 15.08 2.44
C GLU A 375 8.53 14.17 1.68
N SER A 376 8.74 12.94 2.17
CA SER A 376 9.56 11.93 1.51
C SER A 376 9.00 11.54 0.14
N GLU A 377 7.68 11.43 0.00
CA GLU A 377 7.01 11.14 -1.29
C GLU A 377 7.22 12.28 -2.29
N LYS A 378 7.11 13.55 -1.86
CA LYS A 378 7.46 14.70 -2.71
C LYS A 378 8.93 14.70 -3.12
N LYS A 379 9.84 14.33 -2.22
CA LYS A 379 11.27 14.21 -2.53
C LYS A 379 11.54 13.07 -3.52
N ALA A 380 10.84 11.93 -3.39
CA ALA A 380 10.94 10.81 -4.31
C ALA A 380 10.47 11.17 -5.73
N VAL A 381 9.31 11.83 -5.87
CA VAL A 381 8.81 12.29 -7.18
C VAL A 381 9.79 13.28 -7.83
N LYS A 382 10.39 14.18 -7.05
CA LYS A 382 11.42 15.10 -7.57
C LYS A 382 12.68 14.36 -8.04
N ALA A 383 13.12 13.34 -7.30
CA ALA A 383 14.26 12.52 -7.69
C ALA A 383 13.97 11.68 -8.94
N GLU A 384 12.74 11.19 -9.09
CA GLU A 384 12.28 10.44 -10.26
C GLU A 384 12.25 11.32 -11.51
N LEU A 385 11.70 12.55 -11.42
CA LEU A 385 11.75 13.53 -12.50
C LEU A 385 13.20 13.91 -12.89
N ALA A 386 14.10 14.02 -11.91
CA ALA A 386 15.52 14.28 -12.18
C ALA A 386 16.18 13.10 -12.90
N ALA A 387 15.86 11.86 -12.52
CA ALA A 387 16.36 10.66 -13.17
C ALA A 387 15.83 10.52 -14.61
N GLU A 388 14.54 10.80 -14.85
CA GLU A 388 13.96 10.83 -16.21
C GLU A 388 14.64 11.89 -17.08
N ASN A 389 14.92 13.07 -16.53
CA ASN A 389 15.61 14.14 -17.26
C ASN A 389 17.06 13.74 -17.61
N MET A 390 17.80 13.14 -16.67
CA MET A 390 19.14 12.60 -16.94
C MET A 390 19.11 11.47 -18.00
N GLN A 391 18.07 10.65 -18.02
CA GLN A 391 17.89 9.60 -19.02
C GLN A 391 17.60 10.17 -20.42
N ALA A 392 16.83 11.26 -20.49
CA ALA A 392 16.58 11.99 -21.73
C ALA A 392 17.86 12.66 -22.27
N ASP A 393 18.65 13.29 -21.40
CA ASP A 393 19.93 13.89 -21.77
C ASP A 393 20.95 12.84 -22.25
N LEU A 394 20.98 11.66 -21.62
CA LEU A 394 21.83 10.54 -22.04
C LEU A 394 21.40 9.99 -23.41
N ALA A 395 20.09 9.86 -23.65
CA ALA A 395 19.57 9.46 -24.96
C ALA A 395 19.93 10.48 -26.05
N LYS A 396 19.83 11.78 -25.74
CA LYS A 396 20.20 12.86 -26.67
C LYS A 396 21.71 12.86 -26.97
N SER A 397 22.56 12.77 -25.94
CA SER A 397 24.02 12.66 -26.07
C SER A 397 24.43 11.44 -26.89
N LYS A 398 23.73 10.30 -26.71
CA LYS A 398 23.96 9.10 -27.51
C LYS A 398 23.67 9.31 -28.99
N THR A 399 22.58 10.00 -29.34
CA THR A 399 22.25 10.31 -30.75
C THR A 399 23.20 11.34 -31.37
N GLU A 400 23.70 12.30 -30.60
CA GLU A 400 24.71 13.27 -31.06
C GLU A 400 26.07 12.60 -31.31
N LEU A 401 26.45 11.61 -30.48
CA LEU A 401 27.66 10.80 -30.68
C LEU A 401 27.57 9.92 -31.94
N GLU A 402 26.44 9.24 -32.15
CA GLU A 402 26.21 8.44 -33.37
C GLU A 402 26.23 9.32 -34.64
N ALA A 403 25.74 10.57 -34.56
CA ALA A 403 25.81 11.53 -35.66
C ALA A 403 27.23 12.04 -35.94
N ALA A 404 28.05 12.28 -34.89
CA ALA A 404 29.44 12.67 -35.04
C ALA A 404 30.30 11.56 -35.70
N ILE A 405 30.07 10.30 -35.31
CA ILE A 405 30.74 9.12 -35.91
C ILE A 405 30.39 8.97 -37.40
N SER A 406 29.19 9.40 -37.82
CA SER A 406 28.78 9.41 -39.23
C SER A 406 29.32 10.59 -40.05
N GLY A 407 29.86 11.64 -39.41
CA GLY A 407 30.25 12.90 -40.05
C GLY A 407 31.74 13.04 -40.40
N GLU A 408 32.62 12.26 -39.78
CA GLU A 408 34.06 12.45 -39.90
C GLU A 408 34.70 11.51 -40.93
N THR A 409 34.89 12.04 -42.14
CA THR A 409 35.92 11.54 -43.06
C THR A 409 37.06 12.55 -43.16
N LYS A 410 38.26 12.07 -42.79
CA LYS A 410 39.63 12.58 -43.05
C LYS A 410 40.25 13.55 -42.03
N SER A 411 40.96 12.96 -41.07
CA SER A 411 42.27 13.43 -40.59
C SER A 411 42.98 12.29 -39.84
N ASP A 412 44.21 11.93 -40.22
CA ASP A 412 44.91 10.79 -39.60
C ASP A 412 45.33 11.05 -38.13
N ASP A 413 45.31 12.30 -37.67
CA ASP A 413 45.51 12.66 -36.26
C ASP A 413 44.24 12.48 -35.41
N THR A 414 43.03 12.54 -36.00
CA THR A 414 41.79 12.31 -35.24
C THR A 414 41.53 10.83 -35.02
N HIS A 415 42.04 9.94 -35.89
CA HIS A 415 41.90 8.49 -35.73
C HIS A 415 42.68 7.98 -34.50
N LEU A 416 43.91 8.46 -34.27
CA LEU A 416 44.70 8.09 -33.08
C LEU A 416 44.04 8.58 -31.79
N VAL A 417 43.50 9.80 -31.79
CA VAL A 417 42.78 10.35 -30.62
C VAL A 417 41.44 9.62 -30.40
N LEU A 418 40.71 9.27 -31.46
CA LEU A 418 39.49 8.46 -31.37
C LEU A 418 39.77 7.05 -30.85
N GLU A 419 40.82 6.39 -31.33
CA GLU A 419 41.22 5.06 -30.89
C GLU A 419 41.66 5.09 -29.42
N GLN A 420 42.38 6.13 -29.01
CA GLN A 420 42.74 6.35 -27.61
C GLN A 420 41.51 6.62 -26.73
N LEU A 421 40.57 7.47 -27.16
CA LEU A 421 39.32 7.74 -26.45
C LEU A 421 38.41 6.50 -26.38
N LEU A 422 38.38 5.67 -27.41
CA LEU A 422 37.65 4.39 -27.40
C LEU A 422 38.24 3.42 -26.39
N THR A 423 39.58 3.31 -26.33
CA THR A 423 40.23 2.46 -25.31
C THR A 423 40.01 2.99 -23.88
N GLU A 424 40.00 4.31 -23.70
CA GLU A 424 39.75 4.92 -22.39
C GLU A 424 38.27 4.78 -21.97
N ALA A 425 37.33 4.90 -22.91
CA ALA A 425 35.91 4.62 -22.68
C ALA A 425 35.64 3.14 -22.35
N GLU A 426 36.30 2.21 -23.05
CA GLU A 426 36.19 0.77 -22.78
C GLU A 426 36.78 0.43 -21.40
N ASN A 427 37.91 1.03 -21.02
CA ASN A 427 38.51 0.87 -19.70
C ASN A 427 37.62 1.45 -18.60
N ALA A 428 37.06 2.65 -18.78
CA ALA A 428 36.11 3.24 -17.85
C ALA A 428 34.84 2.38 -17.69
N ARG A 429 34.37 1.75 -18.77
CA ARG A 429 33.24 0.80 -18.73
C ARG A 429 33.59 -0.46 -17.93
N LEU A 430 34.80 -1.01 -18.11
CA LEU A 430 35.26 -2.17 -17.35
C LEU A 430 35.44 -1.86 -15.86
N GLU A 431 35.99 -0.69 -15.52
CA GLU A 431 36.09 -0.22 -14.14
C GLU A 431 34.70 0.02 -13.51
N ALA A 432 33.76 0.58 -14.28
CA ALA A 432 32.37 0.73 -13.83
C ALA A 432 31.67 -0.63 -13.61
N GLU A 433 31.92 -1.63 -14.47
CA GLU A 433 31.41 -2.98 -14.24
C GLU A 433 32.07 -3.68 -13.05
N GLU A 434 33.36 -3.48 -12.84
CA GLU A 434 34.09 -4.06 -11.70
C GLU A 434 33.62 -3.43 -10.38
N THR A 435 33.46 -2.11 -10.34
CA THR A 435 32.91 -1.40 -9.18
C THR A 435 31.46 -1.79 -8.91
N LYS A 436 30.63 -2.00 -9.95
CA LYS A 436 29.28 -2.56 -9.81
C LYS A 436 29.29 -3.96 -9.20
N LYS A 437 30.18 -4.85 -9.66
CA LYS A 437 30.35 -6.19 -9.08
C LYS A 437 30.80 -6.12 -7.62
N LYS A 438 31.76 -5.26 -7.29
CA LYS A 438 32.20 -5.03 -5.90
C LYS A 438 31.07 -4.49 -5.02
N ALA A 439 30.27 -3.56 -5.53
CA ALA A 439 29.11 -3.02 -4.81
C ALA A 439 28.03 -4.10 -4.57
N GLU A 440 27.82 -5.00 -5.53
CA GLU A 440 26.87 -6.11 -5.39
C GLU A 440 27.34 -7.14 -4.35
N VAL A 441 28.64 -7.46 -4.32
CA VAL A 441 29.24 -8.31 -3.27
C VAL A 441 29.11 -7.66 -1.89
N LEU A 442 29.44 -6.37 -1.76
CA LEU A 442 29.28 -5.64 -0.49
C LEU A 442 27.83 -5.58 -0.02
N LYS A 443 26.87 -5.50 -0.95
CA LYS A 443 25.44 -5.55 -0.64
C LYS A 443 25.01 -6.92 -0.13
N GLN A 444 25.54 -8.00 -0.72
CA GLN A 444 25.29 -9.36 -0.23
C GLN A 444 25.88 -9.58 1.16
N GLU A 445 27.13 -9.15 1.39
CA GLU A 445 27.79 -9.22 2.70
C GLU A 445 27.04 -8.41 3.77
N ALA A 446 26.53 -7.22 3.42
CA ALA A 446 25.71 -6.42 4.32
C ALA A 446 24.38 -7.10 4.69
N GLU A 447 23.73 -7.79 3.74
CA GLU A 447 22.50 -8.52 4.02
C GLU A 447 22.77 -9.79 4.85
N GLU A 448 23.87 -10.50 4.59
CA GLU A 448 24.31 -11.62 5.43
C GLU A 448 24.59 -11.18 6.88
N ALA A 449 25.30 -10.06 7.05
CA ALA A 449 25.54 -9.47 8.37
C ALA A 449 24.24 -9.07 9.07
N ARG A 450 23.26 -8.53 8.34
CA ARG A 450 21.94 -8.17 8.85
C ARG A 450 21.15 -9.39 9.31
N VAL A 451 21.18 -10.49 8.54
CA VAL A 451 20.55 -11.76 8.93
C VAL A 451 21.20 -12.31 10.20
N ALA A 452 22.53 -12.37 10.25
CA ALA A 452 23.26 -12.82 11.43
C ALA A 452 22.93 -11.97 12.68
N THR A 453 22.74 -10.66 12.51
CA THR A 453 22.35 -9.75 13.60
C THR A 453 20.94 -10.07 14.11
N LYS A 454 19.97 -10.30 13.22
CA LYS A 454 18.60 -10.70 13.61
C LYS A 454 18.61 -12.03 14.37
N GLU A 455 19.36 -13.03 13.88
CA GLU A 455 19.48 -14.31 14.58
C GLU A 455 20.12 -14.16 15.96
N ALA A 456 21.11 -13.27 16.11
CA ALA A 456 21.71 -12.97 17.40
C ALA A 456 20.71 -12.28 18.35
N GLU A 457 19.88 -11.36 17.83
CA GLU A 457 18.82 -10.70 18.59
C GLU A 457 17.74 -11.67 19.07
N GLU A 458 17.31 -12.61 18.23
CA GLU A 458 16.37 -13.66 18.61
C GLU A 458 16.95 -14.57 19.70
N LYS A 459 18.22 -14.97 19.57
CA LYS A 459 18.93 -15.74 20.61
C LYS A 459 19.03 -14.96 21.91
N LEU A 460 19.28 -13.65 21.86
CA LEU A 460 19.31 -12.79 23.05
C LEU A 460 17.93 -12.71 23.72
N GLN A 461 16.85 -12.61 22.95
CA GLN A 461 15.49 -12.60 23.51
C GLN A 461 15.15 -13.92 24.20
N ILE A 462 15.59 -15.06 23.64
CA ILE A 462 15.43 -16.38 24.27
C ILE A 462 16.19 -16.42 25.59
N ALA A 463 17.48 -16.05 25.59
CA ALA A 463 18.31 -16.02 26.79
C ALA A 463 17.74 -15.08 27.87
N LEU A 464 17.14 -13.94 27.48
CA LEU A 464 16.45 -13.04 28.41
C LEU A 464 15.19 -13.65 29.04
N LYS A 465 14.43 -14.47 28.29
CA LYS A 465 13.29 -15.21 28.85
C LYS A 465 13.77 -16.28 29.82
N GLU A 466 14.76 -17.08 29.43
CA GLU A 466 15.35 -18.11 30.29
C GLU A 466 15.93 -17.51 31.58
N ALA A 467 16.61 -16.35 31.50
CA ALA A 467 17.13 -15.65 32.68
C ALA A 467 16.00 -15.14 33.60
N LYS A 468 14.88 -14.66 33.04
CA LYS A 468 13.70 -14.27 33.83
C LYS A 468 13.06 -15.48 34.52
N ASP A 469 12.94 -16.59 33.82
CA ASP A 469 12.38 -17.83 34.35
C ASP A 469 13.26 -18.41 35.46
N ALA A 470 14.59 -18.41 35.26
CA ALA A 470 15.56 -18.79 36.27
C ALA A 470 15.48 -17.89 37.51
N LYS A 471 15.30 -16.58 37.34
CA LYS A 471 15.13 -15.61 38.45
C LYS A 471 13.79 -15.79 39.18
N ALA A 472 12.74 -16.20 38.48
CA ALA A 472 11.47 -16.57 39.10
C ALA A 472 11.59 -17.86 39.90
N ALA A 473 12.30 -18.87 39.38
CA ALA A 473 12.60 -20.11 40.08
C ALA A 473 13.49 -19.88 41.31
N GLU A 474 14.46 -18.97 41.22
CA GLU A 474 15.29 -18.52 42.35
C GLU A 474 14.42 -17.92 43.46
N ARG A 475 13.53 -16.97 43.13
CA ARG A 475 12.59 -16.39 44.10
C ARG A 475 11.67 -17.44 44.73
N LEU A 476 11.15 -18.37 43.93
CA LEU A 476 10.34 -19.48 44.43
C LEU A 476 11.11 -20.40 45.39
N ALA A 477 12.39 -20.68 45.09
CA ALA A 477 13.24 -21.46 45.97
C ALA A 477 13.55 -20.70 47.27
N ASP A 478 13.82 -19.40 47.17
CA ASP A 478 14.09 -18.52 48.33
C ASP A 478 12.83 -18.41 49.23
N ASP A 479 11.65 -18.24 48.63
CA ASP A 479 10.36 -18.26 49.32
C ASP A 479 10.07 -19.62 49.97
N GLN A 480 10.41 -20.74 49.33
CA GLN A 480 10.28 -22.08 49.92
C GLN A 480 11.25 -22.33 51.08
N ILE A 481 12.46 -21.77 51.00
CA ILE A 481 13.44 -21.82 52.09
C ILE A 481 12.93 -20.99 53.27
N HIS A 482 12.41 -19.79 53.01
CA HIS A 482 11.92 -18.89 54.05
C HIS A 482 10.56 -19.28 54.64
N ASN A 483 9.67 -19.95 53.89
CA ASN A 483 8.32 -20.32 54.31
C ASN A 483 8.14 -21.81 54.67
N SER A 484 9.23 -22.59 54.79
CA SER A 484 9.10 -23.96 55.29
C SER A 484 8.56 -23.98 56.74
N PRO A 485 7.46 -24.71 57.04
CA PRO A 485 6.97 -24.84 58.41
C PRO A 485 8.01 -25.57 59.25
N LYS A 486 8.37 -25.01 60.41
CA LYS A 486 9.07 -25.76 61.46
C LYS A 486 8.22 -26.99 61.81
N PRO A 487 8.74 -28.23 61.71
CA PRO A 487 7.98 -29.39 62.13
C PRO A 487 8.03 -29.49 63.65
N ASP A 488 6.89 -29.26 64.29
CA ASP A 488 6.61 -29.76 65.62
C ASP A 488 6.33 -31.27 65.52
N SER A 489 7.36 -32.08 65.72
CA SER A 489 7.20 -33.46 66.17
C SER A 489 8.30 -33.83 67.17
N LYS A 490 7.88 -34.07 68.41
CA LYS A 490 8.66 -34.80 69.40
C LYS A 490 8.41 -36.29 69.17
N ASP A 491 9.29 -36.95 68.42
CA ASP A 491 9.86 -38.23 68.86
C ASP A 491 11.21 -38.48 68.16
N SER A 492 12.06 -39.20 68.88
CA SER A 492 13.49 -39.38 68.74
C SER A 492 14.00 -39.80 67.35
N GLY A 493 15.01 -39.08 66.83
CA GLY A 493 15.85 -39.56 65.73
C GLY A 493 16.34 -38.49 64.77
N SER A 494 17.40 -37.77 65.14
CA SER A 494 18.25 -36.98 64.23
C SER A 494 17.52 -35.94 63.37
N GLY A 495 17.24 -34.78 63.98
CA GLY A 495 17.01 -33.56 63.21
C GLY A 495 18.07 -33.44 62.13
N ARG A 496 17.64 -33.40 60.87
CA ARG A 496 18.46 -33.35 59.64
C ARG A 496 19.20 -32.00 59.54
N ARG A 497 19.94 -31.62 60.59
CA ARG A 497 21.11 -30.76 60.45
C ARG A 497 22.10 -31.59 59.67
N ILE A 498 22.27 -31.29 58.39
CA ILE A 498 23.42 -31.76 57.63
C ILE A 498 24.63 -31.13 58.34
N LYS A 499 25.24 -31.90 59.25
CA LYS A 499 26.53 -31.54 59.82
C LYS A 499 27.55 -31.79 58.72
N LEU A 500 27.77 -30.78 57.89
CA LEU A 500 28.94 -30.74 57.02
C LEU A 500 30.16 -30.70 57.95
N SER A 501 31.12 -31.58 57.71
CA SER A 501 32.44 -31.42 58.30
C SER A 501 33.03 -30.06 57.90
N LEU A 502 33.93 -29.53 58.72
CA LEU A 502 34.61 -28.25 58.46
C LEU A 502 35.24 -28.24 57.05
N GLU A 503 35.82 -29.39 56.66
CA GLU A 503 36.35 -29.64 55.31
C GLU A 503 35.31 -29.61 54.21
N GLU A 504 34.13 -30.20 54.39
CA GLU A 504 33.05 -30.16 53.39
C GLU A 504 32.46 -28.76 53.22
N PHE A 505 32.36 -27.99 54.30
CA PHE A 505 31.91 -26.60 54.27
C PHE A 505 32.94 -25.70 53.55
N GLU A 506 34.23 -25.84 53.89
CA GLU A 506 35.31 -25.12 53.20
C GLU A 506 35.40 -25.52 51.72
N SER A 507 35.22 -26.81 51.40
CA SER A 507 35.20 -27.30 50.01
C SER A 507 34.03 -26.71 49.21
N LEU A 508 32.83 -26.62 49.81
CA LEU A 508 31.67 -26.01 49.16
C LEU A 508 31.85 -24.49 48.99
N LYS A 509 32.38 -23.80 50.00
CA LYS A 509 32.73 -22.38 49.93
C LYS A 509 33.73 -22.10 48.81
N ASN A 510 34.81 -22.89 48.72
CA ASN A 510 35.81 -22.76 47.66
C ASN A 510 35.23 -23.04 46.27
N LYS A 511 34.27 -23.97 46.14
CA LYS A 511 33.56 -24.22 44.87
C LYS A 511 32.68 -23.03 44.47
N ILE A 512 31.94 -22.45 45.42
CA ILE A 512 31.10 -21.27 45.17
C ILE A 512 31.98 -20.08 44.75
N GLU A 513 33.09 -19.84 45.45
CA GLU A 513 34.05 -18.78 45.09
C GLU A 513 34.66 -19.02 43.70
N LYS A 514 34.99 -20.27 43.36
CA LYS A 514 35.51 -20.62 42.04
C LYS A 514 34.48 -20.42 40.91
N ILE A 515 33.22 -20.78 41.15
CA ILE A 515 32.12 -20.55 40.19
C ILE A 515 31.87 -19.05 40.04
N GLY A 516 31.91 -18.29 41.14
CA GLY A 516 31.83 -16.83 41.13
C GLY A 516 32.94 -16.20 40.30
N HIS A 517 34.20 -16.59 40.53
CA HIS A 517 35.33 -16.14 39.71
C HIS A 517 35.20 -16.54 38.23
N GLU A 518 34.70 -17.73 37.93
CA GLU A 518 34.49 -18.15 36.55
C GLU A 518 33.38 -17.32 35.86
N ALA A 519 32.32 -16.98 36.59
CA ALA A 519 31.27 -16.08 36.11
C ALA A 519 31.80 -14.66 35.89
N ASP A 520 32.57 -14.12 36.85
CA ASP A 520 33.18 -12.79 36.77
C ASP A 520 34.15 -12.69 35.57
N VAL A 521 34.97 -13.72 35.34
CA VAL A 521 35.87 -13.79 34.18
C VAL A 521 35.08 -13.85 32.87
N LYS A 522 33.98 -14.61 32.82
CA LYS A 522 33.11 -14.66 31.63
C LYS A 522 32.47 -13.30 31.36
N VAL A 523 31.97 -12.61 32.39
CA VAL A 523 31.40 -11.26 32.27
C VAL A 523 32.46 -10.26 31.81
N ALA A 524 33.66 -10.29 32.40
CA ALA A 524 34.75 -9.42 31.98
C ALA A 524 35.16 -9.66 30.52
N THR A 525 35.19 -10.92 30.07
CA THR A 525 35.52 -11.28 28.69
C THR A 525 34.45 -10.80 27.71
N THR A 526 33.17 -10.97 28.03
CA THR A 526 32.08 -10.51 27.17
C THR A 526 32.00 -8.98 27.14
N MET A 527 32.24 -8.30 28.28
CA MET A 527 32.33 -6.84 28.33
C MET A 527 33.48 -6.32 27.44
N ALA A 528 34.66 -6.94 27.48
CA ALA A 528 35.78 -6.55 26.62
C ALA A 528 35.47 -6.73 25.12
N GLN A 529 34.73 -7.79 24.76
CA GLN A 529 34.27 -7.99 23.38
C GLN A 529 33.27 -6.92 22.94
N VAL A 530 32.30 -6.57 23.81
CA VAL A 530 31.33 -5.50 23.54
C VAL A 530 32.03 -4.14 23.39
N GLU A 531 32.99 -3.82 24.25
CA GLU A 531 33.77 -2.58 24.14
C GLU A 531 34.57 -2.50 22.84
N THR A 532 35.14 -3.63 22.39
CA THR A 532 35.85 -3.72 21.10
C THR A 532 34.89 -3.48 19.93
N ILE A 533 33.71 -4.10 19.95
CA ILE A 533 32.67 -3.90 18.92
C ILE A 533 32.24 -2.43 18.89
N ASN A 534 31.91 -1.84 20.04
CA ASN A 534 31.49 -0.44 20.15
C ASN A 534 32.57 0.53 19.67
N ALA A 535 33.86 0.23 19.92
CA ALA A 535 34.96 1.04 19.40
C ALA A 535 35.02 0.97 17.86
N SER A 536 34.87 -0.22 17.28
CA SER A 536 34.86 -0.41 15.82
C SER A 536 33.65 0.25 15.14
N GLU A 537 32.48 0.19 15.77
CA GLU A 537 31.26 0.86 15.31
C GLU A 537 31.45 2.38 15.28
N LYS A 538 32.03 2.95 16.34
CA LYS A 538 32.32 4.39 16.41
C LYS A 538 33.30 4.84 15.33
N GLU A 539 34.31 4.01 15.01
CA GLU A 539 35.24 4.31 13.91
C GLU A 539 34.52 4.27 12.56
N LEU A 540 33.66 3.27 12.34
CA LEU A 540 32.88 3.15 11.11
C LEU A 540 31.92 4.32 10.94
N LEU A 541 31.21 4.72 12.00
CA LEU A 541 30.34 5.90 11.99
C LEU A 541 31.11 7.17 11.61
N LYS A 542 32.32 7.34 12.14
CA LYS A 542 33.17 8.48 11.80
C LYS A 542 33.58 8.47 10.32
N LYS A 543 33.89 7.30 9.76
CA LYS A 543 34.19 7.13 8.32
C LYS A 543 32.98 7.46 7.44
N VAL A 544 31.79 7.01 7.84
CA VAL A 544 30.54 7.35 7.13
C VAL A 544 30.29 8.85 7.17
N GLU A 545 30.46 9.50 8.33
CA GLU A 545 30.29 10.95 8.46
C GLU A 545 31.27 11.73 7.57
N THR A 546 32.53 11.29 7.46
CA THR A 546 33.50 11.93 6.55
C THR A 546 33.11 11.77 5.09
N THR A 547 32.66 10.58 4.67
CA THR A 547 32.22 10.37 3.28
C THR A 547 30.97 11.16 2.92
N LEU A 548 30.07 11.39 3.88
CA LEU A 548 28.89 12.24 3.66
C LEU A 548 29.30 13.71 3.45
N LYS A 549 30.23 14.23 4.27
CA LYS A 549 30.75 15.59 4.08
C LYS A 549 31.45 15.76 2.73
N GLU A 550 32.27 14.80 2.33
CA GLU A 550 32.91 14.82 1.00
C GLU A 550 31.88 14.81 -0.14
N ASN A 551 30.77 14.08 0.02
CA ASN A 551 29.68 14.06 -0.95
C ASN A 551 28.92 15.39 -1.00
N GLU A 552 28.65 16.01 0.15
CA GLU A 552 28.07 17.36 0.23
C GLU A 552 28.97 18.40 -0.46
N ASP A 553 30.28 18.35 -0.22
CA ASP A 553 31.25 19.23 -0.87
C ASP A 553 31.27 19.02 -2.40
N LEU A 554 31.28 17.76 -2.87
CA LEU A 554 31.20 17.44 -4.30
C LEU A 554 29.88 17.92 -4.93
N GLN A 555 28.75 17.77 -4.25
CA GLN A 555 27.47 18.28 -4.73
C GLN A 555 27.50 19.81 -4.87
N SER A 556 28.12 20.52 -3.92
CA SER A 556 28.26 21.97 -3.99
C SER A 556 29.12 22.42 -5.18
N GLU A 557 30.24 21.74 -5.46
CA GLU A 557 31.08 22.07 -6.63
C GLU A 557 30.35 21.74 -7.95
N ILE A 558 29.57 20.66 -7.99
CA ILE A 558 28.74 20.33 -9.16
C ILE A 558 27.72 21.44 -9.41
N GLU A 559 27.00 21.91 -8.37
CA GLU A 559 26.02 22.99 -8.50
C GLU A 559 26.67 24.30 -8.98
N ASP A 560 27.85 24.63 -8.45
CA ASP A 560 28.60 25.81 -8.88
C ASP A 560 29.10 25.68 -10.32
N SER A 561 29.59 24.51 -10.71
CA SER A 561 30.01 24.24 -12.10
C SER A 561 28.83 24.35 -13.08
N LEU A 562 27.64 23.89 -12.68
CA LEU A 562 26.42 23.97 -13.47
C LEU A 562 25.99 25.42 -13.65
N LYS A 563 25.97 26.22 -12.58
CA LYS A 563 25.69 27.66 -12.66
C LYS A 563 26.67 28.39 -13.58
N ARG A 564 27.96 28.05 -13.52
CA ARG A 564 28.99 28.62 -14.43
C ARG A 564 28.70 28.24 -15.89
N ALA A 565 28.32 26.99 -16.16
CA ALA A 565 27.96 26.53 -17.49
C ALA A 565 26.70 27.21 -18.04
N GLU A 566 25.65 27.36 -17.23
CA GLU A 566 24.42 28.08 -17.60
C GLU A 566 24.70 29.55 -17.92
N MET A 567 25.53 30.22 -17.10
CA MET A 567 25.95 31.60 -17.37
C MET A 567 26.74 31.71 -18.69
N ALA A 568 27.61 30.73 -18.99
CA ALA A 568 28.35 30.69 -20.25
C ALA A 568 27.43 30.45 -21.46
N GLU A 569 26.43 29.57 -21.33
CA GLU A 569 25.44 29.33 -22.38
C GLU A 569 24.55 30.56 -22.63
N ALA A 570 24.13 31.25 -21.57
CA ALA A 570 23.39 32.51 -21.68
C ALA A 570 24.22 33.59 -22.38
N ALA A 571 25.50 33.73 -22.01
CA ALA A 571 26.43 34.64 -22.69
C ALA A 571 26.61 34.28 -24.17
N LYS A 572 26.76 32.98 -24.49
CA LYS A 572 26.85 32.47 -25.86
C LYS A 572 25.60 32.85 -26.68
N LYS A 573 24.40 32.63 -26.15
CA LYS A 573 23.14 33.00 -26.83
C LYS A 573 23.06 34.50 -27.13
N VAL A 574 23.51 35.35 -26.22
CA VAL A 574 23.55 36.81 -26.46
C VAL A 574 24.50 37.15 -27.62
N VAL A 575 25.70 36.55 -27.62
CA VAL A 575 26.69 36.76 -28.68
C VAL A 575 26.17 36.24 -30.03
N GLU A 576 25.51 35.09 -30.07
CA GLU A 576 24.91 34.54 -31.29
C GLU A 576 23.80 35.42 -31.85
N VAL A 577 22.93 35.98 -31.00
CA VAL A 577 21.88 36.92 -31.41
C VAL A 577 22.48 38.19 -32.03
N GLU A 578 23.53 38.75 -31.43
CA GLU A 578 24.20 39.93 -32.00
C GLU A 578 24.95 39.60 -33.30
N LEU A 579 25.59 38.44 -33.40
CA LEU A 579 26.18 37.93 -34.64
C LEU A 579 25.14 37.76 -35.74
N HIS A 580 23.95 37.23 -35.42
CA HIS A 580 22.86 37.11 -36.38
C HIS A 580 22.37 38.47 -36.86
N LYS A 581 22.19 39.45 -35.97
CA LYS A 581 21.84 40.83 -36.35
C LYS A 581 22.91 41.46 -37.24
N TRP A 582 24.19 41.22 -36.95
CA TRP A 582 25.30 41.74 -37.74
C TRP A 582 25.32 41.15 -39.16
N ARG A 583 25.18 39.82 -39.31
CA ARG A 583 25.05 39.17 -40.62
C ARG A 583 23.83 39.67 -41.42
N GLN A 584 22.71 39.95 -40.76
CA GLN A 584 21.52 40.49 -41.41
C GLN A 584 21.72 41.93 -41.90
N LYS A 585 22.48 42.75 -41.16
CA LYS A 585 22.87 44.09 -41.61
C LYS A 585 23.83 44.04 -42.81
N GLU A 586 24.84 43.17 -42.78
CA GLU A 586 25.74 42.97 -43.94
C GLU A 586 24.96 42.55 -45.20
N GLN A 587 24.00 41.63 -45.07
CA GLN A 587 23.17 41.21 -46.22
C GLN A 587 22.28 42.32 -46.77
N ASN A 588 21.80 43.22 -45.91
CA ASN A 588 20.99 44.37 -46.33
C ASN A 588 21.84 45.47 -46.98
N GLU A 589 23.07 45.71 -46.50
CA GLU A 589 23.98 46.71 -47.09
C GLU A 589 24.55 46.27 -48.46
N VAL A 590 24.74 44.96 -48.68
CA VAL A 590 25.16 44.41 -49.98
C VAL A 590 24.03 44.46 -51.03
N GLY A 591 22.77 44.62 -50.62
CA GLY A 591 21.60 44.75 -51.51
C GLY A 591 21.31 46.18 -51.99
N GLU A 592 21.96 47.20 -51.43
CA GLU A 592 21.74 48.62 -51.74
C GLU A 592 22.92 49.29 -52.50
N SER A 593 23.94 48.52 -52.91
CA SER A 593 25.07 49.02 -53.72
C SER A 593 24.94 48.72 -55.21
#